data_AF-A0A2V6S8K9-F1
#
_entry.id   AF-A0A2V6S8K9-F1
#
_cell.length_a   1.000
_cell.length_b   1.000
_cell.length_c   1.000
_cell.angle_alpha   90.00
_cell.angle_beta   90.00
_cell.angle_gamma   90.00
#
_symmetry.space_group_name_H-M   'P 1'
#
loop_
_entity.id
_entity.type
_entity.pdbx_description
1 polymer ?
#
loop_
_entity_poly.entity_id
_entity_poly.type
_entity_poly.pdbx_seq_one_letter_code
_entity_poly.pdbx_strand_id
1 'polypeptide(L)'
;MAVRADEIPVPRGRPRPVARLRTWLDRESVLGPVLVTPAMLLLVLLVAYPFVMALYFSLSNAFIGRPSHFIGIQNFVRLWDSDAFRQTFQNAFVFTGIAVAFKLVMGISLALLLNEQLWFKGRSTTRWRRW
;
A
#
# COMPACT_ATOMS: atom_id res chain seq x y z
N MET A 1 -3.79 -37.74 70.03
CA MET A 1 -4.22 -36.47 69.40
C MET A 1 -3.14 -36.09 68.40
N ALA A 2 -3.25 -36.54 67.14
CA ALA A 2 -2.29 -36.24 66.08
C ALA A 2 -3.07 -35.58 64.94
N VAL A 3 -2.90 -34.28 64.77
CA VAL A 3 -3.56 -33.48 63.72
C VAL A 3 -2.75 -33.67 62.44
N ARG A 4 -3.35 -34.35 61.45
CA ARG A 4 -2.81 -34.56 60.10
C ARG A 4 -2.63 -33.21 59.42
N ALA A 5 -1.40 -32.91 58.98
CA ALA A 5 -1.02 -31.66 58.36
C ALA A 5 -1.09 -31.72 56.81
N ASP A 6 -2.02 -32.48 56.25
CA ASP A 6 -1.91 -32.94 54.86
C ASP A 6 -2.93 -32.30 53.92
N GLU A 7 -3.67 -31.29 54.36
CA GLU A 7 -4.74 -30.68 53.55
C GLU A 7 -4.61 -29.16 53.51
N ILE A 8 -3.54 -28.64 52.90
CA ILE A 8 -3.58 -27.28 52.36
C ILE A 8 -4.28 -27.38 51.00
N PRO A 9 -5.50 -26.83 50.83
CA PRO A 9 -6.18 -26.85 49.56
C PRO A 9 -5.41 -25.98 48.58
N VAL A 10 -4.70 -26.59 47.63
CA VAL A 10 -4.07 -25.86 46.53
C VAL A 10 -5.20 -25.23 45.70
N PRO A 11 -5.28 -23.89 45.60
CA PRO A 11 -6.30 -23.26 44.78
C PRO A 11 -6.06 -23.66 43.33
N ARG A 12 -6.91 -24.52 42.77
CA ARG A 12 -6.93 -24.82 41.33
C ARG A 12 -7.36 -23.54 40.62
N GLY A 13 -6.38 -22.71 40.25
CA GLY A 13 -6.60 -21.50 39.47
C GLY A 13 -7.28 -21.88 38.16
N ARG A 14 -8.56 -21.50 38.01
CA ARG A 14 -9.28 -21.65 36.75
C ARG A 14 -8.46 -20.94 35.65
N PRO A 15 -8.23 -21.57 34.48
CA PRO A 15 -7.49 -20.93 33.41
C PRO A 15 -8.20 -19.62 33.03
N ARG A 16 -7.53 -18.50 33.28
CA ARG A 16 -8.07 -17.17 33.00
C ARG A 16 -8.27 -17.05 31.48
N PRO A 17 -9.47 -16.67 30.99
CA PRO A 17 -9.76 -16.57 29.55
C PRO A 17 -8.79 -15.64 28.79
N VAL A 18 -8.18 -14.70 29.52
CA VAL A 18 -7.14 -13.78 29.06
C VAL A 18 -5.88 -14.51 28.52
N ALA A 19 -5.57 -15.71 29.01
CA ALA A 19 -4.40 -16.48 28.56
C ALA A 19 -4.57 -17.04 27.13
N ARG A 20 -5.80 -17.34 26.71
CA ARG A 20 -6.09 -17.77 25.33
C ARG A 20 -6.03 -16.61 24.33
N LEU A 21 -6.46 -15.42 24.75
CA LEU A 21 -6.39 -14.22 23.90
C LEU A 21 -4.93 -13.81 23.66
N ARG A 22 -4.08 -13.86 24.69
CA ARG A 22 -2.64 -13.57 24.58
C ARG A 22 -1.92 -14.56 23.67
N THR A 23 -2.18 -15.86 23.78
CA THR A 23 -1.56 -16.87 22.89
C THR A 23 -2.03 -16.78 21.43
N TRP A 24 -3.18 -16.17 21.16
CA TRP A 24 -3.66 -15.86 19.82
C TRP A 24 -3.03 -14.59 19.25
N LEU A 25 -2.89 -13.55 20.08
CA LEU A 25 -2.16 -12.34 19.73
C LEU A 25 -0.65 -12.55 19.66
N ASP A 26 -0.03 -13.48 20.40
CA ASP A 26 1.43 -13.73 20.30
C ASP A 26 1.81 -14.54 19.04
N ARG A 27 0.83 -14.92 18.20
CA ARG A 27 1.12 -15.50 16.89
C ARG A 27 1.56 -14.38 15.95
N GLU A 28 2.82 -14.44 15.55
CA GLU A 28 3.45 -13.52 14.62
C GLU A 28 2.64 -13.32 13.32
N SER A 29 1.92 -14.36 12.89
CA SER A 29 1.00 -14.34 11.75
C SER A 29 -0.25 -13.46 11.92
N VAL A 30 -0.62 -13.08 13.15
CA VAL A 30 -1.81 -12.29 13.47
C VAL A 30 -1.43 -10.86 13.85
N LEU A 31 -0.30 -10.64 14.53
CA LEU A 31 0.16 -9.31 14.93
C LEU A 31 0.45 -8.39 13.75
N GLY A 32 1.20 -8.89 12.76
CA GLY A 32 1.60 -8.10 11.58
C GLY A 32 0.38 -7.53 10.84
N PRO A 33 -0.57 -8.38 10.39
CA PRO A 33 -1.78 -7.91 9.72
C PRO A 33 -2.62 -7.00 10.59
N VAL A 34 -2.85 -7.32 11.87
CA VAL A 34 -3.73 -6.51 12.75
C VAL A 34 -3.18 -5.10 12.96
N LEU A 35 -1.86 -4.94 13.05
CA LEU A 35 -1.24 -3.62 13.22
C LEU A 35 -1.28 -2.79 11.93
N VAL A 36 -1.16 -3.44 10.76
CA VAL A 36 -1.18 -2.79 9.45
C VAL A 36 -2.61 -2.50 8.96
N THR A 37 -3.58 -3.35 9.34
CA THR A 37 -4.99 -3.25 8.93
C THR A 37 -5.60 -1.86 9.15
N PRO A 38 -5.48 -1.18 10.31
CA PRO A 38 -6.09 0.14 10.50
C PRO A 38 -5.48 1.21 9.58
N ALA A 39 -4.17 1.17 9.34
CA ALA A 39 -3.50 2.09 8.42
C ALA A 39 -3.92 1.82 6.95
N MET A 40 -3.99 0.55 6.56
CA MET A 40 -4.46 0.14 5.23
C MET A 40 -5.94 0.50 5.02
N LEU A 41 -6.79 0.22 6.00
CA LEU A 41 -8.21 0.56 5.94
C LEU A 41 -8.41 2.07 5.77
N LEU A 42 -7.66 2.87 6.53
CA LEU A 42 -7.71 4.33 6.43
C LEU A 42 -7.25 4.81 5.04
N LEU A 43 -6.15 4.26 4.51
CA LEU A 43 -5.68 4.58 3.16
C LEU A 43 -6.73 4.22 2.11
N VAL A 44 -7.28 3.00 2.18
CA VAL A 44 -8.30 2.52 1.25
C VAL A 44 -9.53 3.41 1.32
N LEU A 45 -10.03 3.75 2.52
CA LEU A 45 -11.18 4.65 2.67
C LEU A 45 -10.90 6.03 2.08
N LEU A 46 -9.73 6.59 2.34
CA LEU A 46 -9.34 7.91 1.85
C LEU A 46 -9.24 7.96 0.33
N VAL A 47 -8.81 6.86 -0.31
CA VAL A 47 -8.69 6.77 -1.77
C VAL A 47 -10.00 6.35 -2.43
N ALA A 48 -10.66 5.32 -1.89
CA ALA A 48 -11.88 4.76 -2.45
C ALA A 48 -13.05 5.73 -2.35
N TYR A 49 -13.18 6.50 -1.26
CA TYR A 49 -14.27 7.46 -1.08
C TYR A 49 -14.31 8.52 -2.21
N PRO A 50 -13.26 9.31 -2.48
CA PRO A 50 -13.27 10.27 -3.58
C PRO A 50 -13.29 9.58 -4.94
N PHE A 51 -12.70 8.39 -5.08
CA PHE A 51 -12.74 7.63 -6.34
C PHE A 51 -14.16 7.22 -6.73
N VAL A 52 -14.93 6.65 -5.81
CA VAL A 52 -16.34 6.27 -6.05
C VAL A 52 -17.18 7.51 -6.34
N MET A 53 -16.96 8.61 -5.61
CA MET A 53 -17.63 9.88 -5.90
C MET A 53 -17.29 10.39 -7.31
N ALA A 54 -16.02 10.36 -7.71
CA ALA A 54 -15.59 10.78 -9.03
C ALA A 54 -16.21 9.91 -10.13
N LEU A 55 -16.32 8.59 -9.91
CA LEU A 55 -16.98 7.67 -10.84
C LEU A 55 -18.49 7.98 -10.95
N TYR A 56 -19.16 8.23 -9.83
CA TYR A 56 -20.57 8.62 -9.81
C TYR A 56 -20.81 9.95 -10.56
N PHE A 57 -19.95 10.95 -10.33
CA PHE A 57 -20.02 12.23 -11.03
C PHE A 57 -19.66 12.13 -12.50
N SER A 58 -18.71 11.28 -12.87
CA SER A 58 -18.35 11.00 -14.26
C SER A 58 -19.53 10.45 -15.08
N LEU A 59 -20.42 9.68 -14.45
CA LEU A 59 -21.63 9.13 -15.06
C LEU A 59 -22.86 10.06 -14.96
N SER A 60 -22.73 11.17 -14.25
CA SER A 60 -23.82 12.14 -14.01
C SER A 60 -23.56 13.45 -14.73
N ASN A 61 -24.59 14.24 -14.98
CA ASN A 61 -24.46 15.57 -15.57
C ASN A 61 -24.05 16.58 -14.48
N ALA A 62 -22.80 16.48 -14.03
CA ALA A 62 -22.22 17.34 -13.01
C ALA A 62 -21.84 18.72 -13.60
N PHE A 63 -22.83 19.47 -14.10
CA PHE A 63 -22.64 20.88 -14.46
C PHE A 63 -22.98 21.77 -13.27
N ILE A 64 -22.06 22.66 -12.89
CA ILE A 64 -22.26 23.63 -11.81
C ILE A 64 -23.50 24.47 -12.14
N GLY A 65 -24.52 24.43 -11.26
CA GLY A 65 -25.73 25.23 -11.38
C GLY A 65 -26.92 24.58 -12.10
N ARG A 66 -26.88 23.29 -12.45
CA ARG A 66 -28.05 22.54 -12.96
C ARG A 66 -28.33 21.27 -12.13
N PRO A 67 -29.59 20.79 -12.08
CA PRO A 67 -29.90 19.53 -11.43
C PRO A 67 -29.11 18.39 -12.09
N SER A 68 -28.41 17.61 -11.25
CA SER A 68 -27.62 16.47 -11.70
C SER A 68 -28.56 15.34 -12.13
N HIS A 69 -28.61 15.08 -13.43
CA HIS A 69 -29.31 13.92 -14.00
C HIS A 69 -28.29 12.85 -14.36
N PHE A 70 -28.62 11.59 -14.09
CA PHE A 70 -27.80 10.46 -14.51
C PHE A 70 -27.87 10.32 -16.04
N ILE A 71 -26.74 10.51 -16.71
CA ILE A 71 -26.61 10.49 -18.17
C ILE A 71 -25.68 9.36 -18.66
N GLY A 72 -25.26 8.47 -17.75
CA GLY A 72 -24.40 7.34 -18.07
C GLY A 72 -23.10 7.77 -18.77
N ILE A 73 -22.81 7.17 -19.93
CA ILE A 73 -21.52 7.31 -20.64
C ILE A 73 -21.50 8.52 -21.58
N GLN A 74 -22.59 9.29 -21.69
CA GLN A 74 -22.68 10.40 -22.66
C GLN A 74 -21.61 11.49 -22.46
N ASN A 75 -21.12 11.68 -21.22
CA ASN A 75 -19.98 12.57 -20.96
C ASN A 75 -18.71 12.14 -21.69
N PHE A 76 -18.44 10.84 -21.75
CA PHE A 76 -17.25 10.30 -22.41
C PHE A 76 -17.34 10.43 -23.93
N VAL A 77 -18.52 10.17 -24.52
CA VAL A 77 -18.73 10.33 -25.97
C VAL A 77 -18.50 11.79 -26.39
N ARG A 78 -19.05 12.74 -25.63
CA ARG A 78 -18.86 14.18 -25.89
C ARG A 78 -17.39 14.60 -25.78
N LEU A 79 -16.67 14.07 -24.80
CA LEU A 79 -15.23 14.31 -24.65
C LEU A 79 -14.46 13.72 -25.84
N TRP A 80 -14.78 12.49 -26.23
CA TRP A 80 -14.11 11.80 -27.33
C TRP A 80 -14.27 12.52 -28.68
N ASP A 81 -15.43 13.11 -28.93
CA ASP A 81 -15.70 13.87 -30.15
C ASP A 81 -14.93 15.21 -30.22
N SER A 82 -14.43 15.72 -29.09
CA SER A 82 -13.64 16.95 -29.04
C SER A 82 -12.22 16.76 -29.59
N ASP A 83 -11.84 17.56 -30.59
CA ASP A 83 -10.46 17.62 -31.11
C ASP A 83 -9.44 17.93 -30.02
N ALA A 84 -9.77 18.85 -29.11
CA ALA A 84 -8.91 19.23 -28.02
C ALA A 84 -8.61 18.04 -27.09
N PHE A 85 -9.63 17.25 -26.74
CA PHE A 85 -9.44 16.06 -25.90
C PHE A 85 -8.54 15.03 -26.57
N ARG A 86 -8.76 14.74 -27.86
CA ARG A 86 -7.93 13.79 -28.62
C ARG A 86 -6.48 14.25 -28.70
N GLN A 87 -6.25 15.53 -28.97
CA GLN A 87 -4.90 16.11 -29.03
C GLN A 87 -4.22 16.05 -27.65
N THR A 88 -4.89 16.47 -26.59
CA THR A 88 -4.32 16.40 -25.22
C THR A 88 -4.05 14.96 -24.79
N PHE A 89 -4.93 14.03 -25.13
CA PHE A 89 -4.76 12.61 -24.82
C PHE A 89 -3.53 12.01 -25.54
N GLN A 90 -3.38 12.28 -26.84
CA GLN A 90 -2.21 11.85 -27.60
C GLN A 90 -0.92 12.47 -27.07
N ASN A 91 -0.94 13.77 -26.75
CA ASN A 91 0.21 14.46 -26.17
C ASN A 91 0.61 13.86 -24.82
N ALA A 92 -0.36 13.54 -23.96
CA ALA A 92 -0.10 12.90 -22.67
C ALA A 92 0.55 11.52 -22.85
N PHE A 93 0.09 10.74 -23.84
CA PHE A 93 0.65 9.43 -24.14
C PHE A 93 2.07 9.51 -24.69
N VAL A 94 2.31 10.40 -25.66
CA VAL A 94 3.64 10.65 -26.24
C VAL A 94 4.60 11.15 -25.17
N PHE A 95 4.20 12.15 -24.37
CA PHE A 95 5.00 12.66 -23.27
C PHE A 95 5.36 11.57 -22.26
N THR A 96 4.38 10.78 -21.82
CA THR A 96 4.60 9.69 -20.87
C THR A 96 5.53 8.63 -21.45
N GLY A 97 5.31 8.24 -22.71
CA GLY A 97 6.15 7.26 -23.41
C GLY A 97 7.61 7.70 -23.49
N ILE A 98 7.86 8.93 -23.94
CA ILE A 98 9.21 9.51 -24.00
C ILE A 98 9.81 9.59 -22.60
N ALA A 99 9.06 10.08 -21.61
CA ALA A 99 9.55 10.21 -20.23
C ALA A 99 9.92 8.86 -19.62
N VAL A 100 9.11 7.82 -19.82
CA VAL A 100 9.40 6.46 -19.32
C VAL A 100 10.60 5.86 -20.04
N ALA A 101 10.67 5.95 -21.36
CA ALA A 101 11.81 5.48 -22.14
C ALA A 101 13.11 6.14 -21.67
N PHE A 102 13.09 7.46 -21.49
CA PHE A 102 14.24 8.21 -20.99
C PHE A 102 14.65 7.80 -19.58
N LYS A 103 13.69 7.64 -18.65
CA LYS A 103 13.94 7.14 -17.28
C LYS A 103 14.59 5.75 -17.30
N LEU A 104 14.13 4.86 -18.18
CA LEU A 104 14.69 3.50 -18.31
C LEU A 104 16.12 3.54 -18.84
N VAL A 105 16.38 4.31 -19.90
CA VAL A 105 17.73 4.47 -20.45
C VAL A 105 18.67 5.05 -19.40
N MET A 106 18.29 6.14 -18.74
CA MET A 106 19.06 6.75 -17.66
C MET A 106 19.30 5.77 -16.50
N GLY A 107 18.25 5.06 -16.07
CA GLY A 107 18.34 4.10 -14.96
C GLY A 107 19.26 2.93 -15.26
N ILE A 108 19.20 2.38 -16.48
CA ILE A 108 20.07 1.28 -16.92
C ILE A 108 21.51 1.77 -17.08
N SER A 109 21.73 2.91 -17.74
CA SER A 109 23.06 3.50 -17.90
C SER A 109 23.73 3.75 -16.55
N LEU A 110 22.98 4.30 -15.58
CA LEU A 110 23.48 4.53 -14.22
C LEU A 110 23.73 3.22 -13.48
N ALA A 111 22.86 2.22 -13.63
CA ALA A 111 23.04 0.90 -13.02
C ALA A 111 24.30 0.20 -13.54
N LEU A 112 24.58 0.29 -14.85
CA LEU A 112 25.80 -0.26 -15.46
C LEU A 112 27.05 0.47 -14.99
N LEU A 113 27.03 1.80 -14.95
CA LEU A 113 28.15 2.61 -14.47
C LEU A 113 28.45 2.33 -12.99
N LEU A 114 27.42 2.17 -12.17
CA LEU A 114 27.57 1.78 -10.77
C LEU A 114 28.09 0.34 -10.64
N ASN A 115 27.61 -0.59 -11.45
CA ASN A 115 28.07 -1.98 -11.45
C ASN A 115 29.58 -2.07 -11.75
N GLU A 116 30.08 -1.28 -12.71
CA GLU A 116 31.52 -1.20 -12.99
C GLU A 116 32.30 -0.50 -11.87
N GLN A 117 31.79 0.60 -11.29
CA GLN A 117 32.46 1.25 -10.16
C GLN A 117 32.52 0.37 -8.90
N LEU A 118 31.48 -0.43 -8.64
CA LEU A 118 31.46 -1.38 -7.53
C LEU A 118 32.51 -2.48 -7.73
N TRP A 119 32.76 -2.92 -8.97
CA TRP A 119 33.89 -3.81 -9.29
C TRP A 119 35.25 -3.16 -8.98
N PHE A 120 35.46 -1.89 -9.34
CA PHE A 120 36.70 -1.17 -9.02
C PHE A 120 36.87 -0.92 -7.51
N LYS A 121 35.79 -0.70 -6.76
CA LYS A 121 35.84 -0.49 -5.30
C LYS A 121 35.92 -1.80 -4.49
N GLY A 122 35.48 -2.92 -5.06
CA GLY A 122 35.52 -4.26 -4.47
C GLY A 122 36.92 -4.90 -4.40
N ARG A 123 37.93 -4.37 -5.11
CA ARG A 123 39.34 -4.79 -5.00
C ARG A 123 40.15 -4.09 -3.91
N SER A 124 39.50 -3.39 -2.98
CA SER A 124 40.13 -2.79 -1.78
C SER A 124 39.71 -3.49 -0.46
N THR A 125 39.43 -4.79 -0.52
CA THR A 125 39.51 -5.68 0.64
C THR A 125 40.87 -6.37 0.53
N THR A 126 41.85 -6.12 1.40
CA THR A 126 41.94 -6.81 2.69
C THR A 126 42.94 -6.11 3.62
N ARG A 127 42.48 -5.34 4.62
CA ARG A 127 43.19 -5.24 5.92
C ARG A 127 42.34 -4.64 7.05
N TRP A 128 41.24 -5.29 7.41
CA TRP A 128 40.72 -5.17 8.78
C TRP A 128 41.08 -6.46 9.52
N ARG A 129 42.37 -6.56 9.84
CA ARG A 129 42.90 -7.60 10.71
C ARG A 129 42.92 -7.00 12.11
N ARG A 130 41.92 -7.43 12.90
CA ARG A 130 41.85 -7.52 14.37
C ARG A 130 42.82 -6.61 15.12
N TRP A 131 42.29 -5.64 15.88
CA TRP A 131 42.39 -5.51 17.34
C TRP A 131 41.31 -4.53 17.79
#